data_AF-A0AAU1KNG8-F1
#
_entry.id   AF-A0AAU1KNG8-F1
#
_cell.length_a   1.000
_cell.length_b   1.000
_cell.length_c   1.000
_cell.angle_alpha   90.00
_cell.angle_beta   90.00
_cell.angle_gamma   90.00
#
_symmetry.space_group_name_H-M   'P 1'
#
loop_
_entity.id
_entity.type
_entity.pdbx_description
1 polymer ?
#
loop_
_entity_poly.entity_id
_entity_poly.type
_entity_poly.pdbx_seq_one_letter_code
_entity_poly.pdbx_strand_id
1 'polypeptide(L)'
;MRYDDSPPLPESRSSISPDRPWFARRPALTVALAALAPTCLAGWVLTQVLTGSEPGERQPEGMPLTASHTTAGSDAKSSASPSPAQGTAASPGAPAAQPAAPAPAPAPAKGPLTGRTVVIDPGHNTGNFQHSAEINKQVDIGTNRKECDTTGTTTNSGYMEAEFSLDVSRRARTLLEAKGAKVVFTHEADRPWGPCINERARIGNEAAADAVVSVHADGASAGNRGFHVILPARVKGGAADTSKIVGPSRDLGERIASNFGRTTGSSPANYLGSGTGLVVRDDLGGLNLSTRPKVFLECGNMRDDKDAAQLMSPQWRQKAAQGIADGITGFLGG
;
A
#
# COMPACT_ATOMS: atom_id res chain seq x y z
N MET A 1 24.96 40.43 -54.80
CA MET A 1 24.21 39.33 -54.13
C MET A 1 22.79 39.38 -54.67
N ARG A 2 22.37 38.36 -55.43
CA ARG A 2 21.05 38.28 -56.05
C ARG A 2 20.05 37.75 -55.02
N TYR A 3 18.91 38.43 -54.89
CA TYR A 3 17.74 37.94 -54.15
C TYR A 3 17.08 36.83 -54.98
N ASP A 4 16.70 35.75 -54.30
CA ASP A 4 16.01 34.58 -54.86
C ASP A 4 14.50 34.79 -54.70
N ASP A 5 13.78 34.86 -55.83
CA ASP A 5 12.35 35.19 -55.98
C ASP A 5 11.50 33.90 -56.16
N SER A 6 11.79 32.86 -55.38
CA SER A 6 11.03 31.62 -55.42
C SER A 6 9.78 31.69 -54.52
N PRO A 7 8.55 31.44 -55.05
CA PRO A 7 7.32 31.48 -54.25
C PRO A 7 7.21 30.29 -53.28
N PRO A 8 6.54 30.45 -52.12
CA PRO A 8 6.42 29.39 -51.12
C PRO A 8 5.52 28.24 -51.60
N LEU A 9 5.89 27.02 -51.20
CA LEU A 9 5.14 25.78 -51.47
C LEU A 9 3.77 25.76 -50.74
N PRO A 10 2.72 25.16 -51.33
CA PRO A 10 1.39 25.15 -50.75
C PRO A 10 1.26 24.22 -49.53
N GLU A 11 0.56 24.70 -48.50
CA GLU A 11 0.22 23.96 -47.28
C GLU A 11 -0.71 22.78 -47.55
N SER A 12 -0.31 21.57 -47.13
CA SER A 12 -1.17 20.39 -47.14
C SER A 12 -2.16 20.44 -45.98
N ARG A 13 -3.40 20.83 -46.25
CA ARG A 13 -4.54 20.69 -45.34
C ARG A 13 -5.00 19.22 -45.31
N SER A 14 -4.72 18.52 -44.21
CA SER A 14 -5.38 17.25 -43.89
C SER A 14 -6.50 17.49 -42.89
N SER A 15 -7.71 17.68 -43.42
CA SER A 15 -8.97 17.72 -42.67
C SER A 15 -9.44 16.29 -42.38
N ILE A 16 -9.39 15.86 -41.13
CA ILE A 16 -10.12 14.67 -40.66
C ILE A 16 -11.39 15.15 -39.98
N SER A 17 -12.52 14.87 -40.62
CA SER A 17 -13.86 15.05 -40.05
C SER A 17 -14.25 13.79 -39.27
N PRO A 18 -14.86 13.90 -38.08
CA PRO A 18 -15.46 12.78 -37.38
C PRO A 18 -16.90 12.60 -37.87
N ASP A 19 -17.27 11.41 -38.32
CA ASP A 19 -18.62 10.83 -38.20
C ASP A 19 -18.81 9.69 -39.22
N ARG A 20 -18.90 8.44 -38.71
CA ARG A 20 -19.85 7.45 -39.26
C ARG A 20 -20.06 6.28 -38.30
N PRO A 21 -21.33 5.92 -38.00
CA PRO A 21 -21.69 4.83 -37.10
C PRO A 21 -21.77 3.50 -37.85
N TRP A 22 -21.29 2.41 -37.23
CA TRP A 22 -21.41 1.06 -37.76
C TRP A 22 -22.43 0.26 -36.93
N PHE A 23 -23.63 0.09 -37.46
CA PHE A 23 -24.58 -0.93 -37.01
C PHE A 23 -24.91 -1.85 -38.17
N ALA A 24 -24.53 -3.12 -38.07
CA ALA A 24 -25.19 -4.28 -38.68
C ALA A 24 -24.62 -5.54 -38.00
N ARG A 25 -25.28 -6.03 -36.95
CA ARG A 25 -26.24 -7.16 -36.94
C ARG A 25 -25.60 -8.56 -37.12
N ARG A 26 -25.88 -9.37 -36.09
CA ARG A 26 -25.48 -10.73 -35.72
C ARG A 26 -25.95 -11.82 -36.71
N PRO A 27 -25.62 -13.11 -36.46
CA PRO A 27 -26.61 -13.90 -35.73
C PRO A 27 -26.03 -14.71 -34.55
N ALA A 28 -26.94 -15.00 -33.63
CA ALA A 28 -26.75 -15.85 -32.46
C ALA A 28 -27.09 -17.31 -32.79
N LEU A 29 -26.41 -18.25 -32.14
CA LEU A 29 -27.00 -19.55 -31.78
C LEU A 29 -26.30 -20.11 -30.54
N THR A 30 -27.16 -20.34 -29.54
CA THR A 30 -27.07 -21.00 -28.23
C THR A 30 -26.53 -22.45 -28.33
N VAL A 31 -25.99 -23.11 -27.30
CA VAL A 31 -26.63 -23.59 -26.05
C VAL A 31 -25.55 -24.06 -25.04
N ALA A 32 -25.92 -23.96 -23.77
CA ALA A 32 -25.25 -24.28 -22.51
C ALA A 32 -24.64 -25.69 -22.33
N LEU A 33 -23.68 -25.79 -21.41
CA LEU A 33 -23.56 -26.91 -20.47
C LEU A 33 -22.98 -26.45 -19.13
N ALA A 34 -23.69 -26.78 -18.07
CA ALA A 34 -23.37 -26.51 -16.68
C ALA A 34 -22.60 -27.68 -16.04
N ALA A 35 -21.85 -27.33 -14.99
CA ALA A 35 -21.34 -28.16 -13.89
C ALA A 35 -20.29 -29.26 -14.21
N LEU A 36 -19.11 -29.14 -13.59
CA LEU A 36 -18.61 -30.10 -12.58
C LEU A 36 -17.37 -29.54 -11.84
N ALA A 37 -17.24 -30.01 -10.61
CA ALA A 37 -16.50 -29.50 -9.47
C ALA A 37 -14.99 -29.91 -9.45
N PRO A 38 -14.19 -29.50 -8.42
CA PRO A 38 -12.74 -29.40 -8.46
C PRO A 38 -12.01 -30.64 -7.91
N THR A 39 -10.91 -31.09 -8.54
CA THR A 39 -10.00 -32.07 -7.95
C THR A 39 -8.58 -31.99 -8.53
N CYS A 40 -7.69 -31.20 -7.93
CA CYS A 40 -6.23 -31.28 -8.20
C CYS A 40 -5.37 -31.33 -6.92
N LEU A 41 -5.89 -31.82 -5.80
CA LEU A 41 -5.12 -32.02 -4.55
C LEU A 41 -5.35 -33.39 -3.89
N ALA A 42 -5.60 -34.43 -4.68
CA ALA A 42 -5.76 -35.81 -4.18
C ALA A 42 -4.88 -36.85 -4.93
N GLY A 43 -3.86 -36.40 -5.66
CA GLY A 43 -2.97 -37.27 -6.45
C GLY A 43 -1.60 -37.55 -5.82
N TRP A 44 -1.26 -36.94 -4.69
CA TRP A 44 0.11 -37.01 -4.13
C TRP A 44 0.23 -37.81 -2.81
N VAL A 45 -0.89 -38.28 -2.25
CA VAL A 45 -0.89 -39.08 -1.00
C VAL A 45 -1.16 -40.58 -1.26
N LEU A 46 -1.37 -41.01 -2.51
CA LEU A 46 -1.71 -42.39 -2.85
C LEU A 46 -0.53 -43.27 -3.32
N THR A 47 0.72 -42.82 -3.20
CA THR A 47 1.93 -43.60 -3.56
C THR A 47 2.74 -44.11 -2.36
N GLN A 48 2.23 -44.00 -1.13
CA GLN A 48 2.90 -44.52 0.08
C GLN A 48 2.15 -45.70 0.75
N VAL A 49 1.14 -46.29 0.09
CA VAL A 49 0.35 -47.41 0.66
C VAL A 49 0.35 -48.69 -0.20
N LEU A 50 1.16 -48.77 -1.27
CA LEU A 50 1.19 -49.96 -2.15
C LEU A 50 2.58 -50.58 -2.40
N THR A 51 3.62 -50.19 -1.67
CA THR A 51 4.90 -50.92 -1.67
C THR A 51 5.36 -51.12 -0.24
N GLY A 52 4.93 -52.24 0.36
CA GLY A 52 5.42 -52.69 1.64
C GLY A 52 6.91 -53.04 1.57
N SER A 53 7.67 -52.57 2.55
CA SER A 53 8.97 -53.12 2.97
C SER A 53 9.35 -52.49 4.32
N GLU A 54 8.99 -53.17 5.39
CA GLU A 54 9.70 -53.17 6.69
C GLU A 54 10.39 -54.55 6.77
N PRO A 55 11.58 -54.68 7.39
CA PRO A 55 11.54 -55.14 8.78
C PRO A 55 12.71 -54.66 9.67
N GLY A 56 12.47 -54.59 11.00
CA GLY A 56 13.57 -54.62 11.96
C GLY A 56 13.23 -54.38 13.43
N GLU A 57 12.36 -55.19 14.04
CA GLU A 57 12.05 -55.13 15.47
C GLU A 57 12.82 -56.19 16.28
N ARG A 58 13.50 -55.77 17.37
CA ARG A 58 13.81 -56.60 18.55
C ARG A 58 13.70 -55.76 19.83
N GLN A 59 12.95 -56.28 20.79
CA GLN A 59 12.78 -55.87 22.19
C GLN A 59 13.11 -57.10 23.08
N PRO A 60 13.02 -57.06 24.44
CA PRO A 60 13.23 -55.99 25.44
C PRO A 60 14.06 -56.48 26.67
N GLU A 61 14.33 -55.63 27.68
CA GLU A 61 14.34 -56.00 29.12
C GLU A 61 14.61 -54.79 30.07
N GLY A 62 13.85 -54.69 31.17
CA GLY A 62 14.33 -54.20 32.49
C GLY A 62 13.99 -52.78 32.99
N MET A 63 12.95 -52.65 33.84
CA MET A 63 12.82 -51.63 34.93
C MET A 63 13.53 -52.14 36.22
N PRO A 64 13.77 -51.37 37.34
CA PRO A 64 13.00 -50.20 37.84
C PRO A 64 13.76 -49.05 38.60
N LEU A 65 12.99 -47.98 38.85
CA LEU A 65 12.90 -47.04 40.00
C LEU A 65 14.07 -46.88 41.02
N THR A 66 14.42 -45.62 41.33
CA THR A 66 14.47 -45.11 42.73
C THR A 66 14.13 -43.61 42.79
N ALA A 67 13.39 -43.24 43.84
CA ALA A 67 12.99 -41.90 44.22
C ALA A 67 13.94 -41.33 45.30
N SER A 68 13.92 -40.02 45.52
CA SER A 68 14.12 -39.46 46.86
C SER A 68 13.30 -38.18 47.04
N HIS A 69 12.40 -38.29 48.02
CA HIS A 69 11.58 -37.26 48.69
C HIS A 69 12.48 -36.27 49.46
N THR A 70 12.04 -35.06 49.84
CA THR A 70 11.20 -34.77 51.04
C THR A 70 10.66 -33.31 50.96
N THR A 71 9.34 -33.05 51.03
CA THR A 71 8.45 -32.78 52.22
C THR A 71 8.91 -31.57 53.05
N ALA A 72 8.09 -30.62 53.54
CA ALA A 72 6.66 -30.47 53.83
C ALA A 72 6.41 -28.94 53.98
N GLY A 73 5.21 -28.36 54.11
CA GLY A 73 3.87 -28.86 54.36
C GLY A 73 2.93 -27.63 54.48
N SER A 74 1.68 -27.87 54.11
CA SER A 74 0.55 -26.93 54.04
C SER A 74 0.03 -26.51 55.42
N ASP A 75 -0.64 -25.35 55.53
CA ASP A 75 -2.12 -25.28 55.63
C ASP A 75 -2.69 -23.96 56.20
N ALA A 76 -3.86 -23.62 55.64
CA ALA A 76 -5.07 -23.05 56.27
C ALA A 76 -5.17 -21.57 56.72
N LYS A 77 -6.00 -20.84 55.94
CA LYS A 77 -7.25 -20.14 56.29
C LYS A 77 -7.33 -19.08 57.42
N SER A 78 -7.90 -17.95 56.99
CA SER A 78 -9.03 -17.21 57.60
C SER A 78 -8.78 -16.08 58.62
N SER A 79 -9.07 -14.86 58.13
CA SER A 79 -9.93 -13.81 58.71
C SER A 79 -9.73 -13.37 60.18
N ALA A 80 -9.36 -12.09 60.36
CA ALA A 80 -10.18 -11.02 60.97
C ALA A 80 -9.30 -9.89 61.56
N SER A 81 -9.66 -8.64 61.23
CA SER A 81 -9.32 -7.42 62.00
C SER A 81 -10.04 -7.43 63.36
N PRO A 82 -9.58 -6.72 64.43
CA PRO A 82 -9.29 -5.27 64.41
C PRO A 82 -8.06 -4.77 65.21
N SER A 83 -7.74 -3.48 64.97
CA SER A 83 -6.81 -2.57 65.67
C SER A 83 -7.18 -2.37 67.17
N PRO A 84 -6.36 -1.74 68.07
CA PRO A 84 -5.59 -0.51 67.78
C PRO A 84 -4.24 -0.25 68.52
N ALA A 85 -3.56 0.78 67.99
CA ALA A 85 -2.74 1.83 68.65
C ALA A 85 -1.32 1.55 69.18
N GLN A 86 -0.36 2.26 68.56
CA GLN A 86 0.71 3.13 69.10
C GLN A 86 1.75 3.27 67.97
N GLY A 87 2.17 4.42 67.46
CA GLY A 87 2.32 5.75 68.04
C GLY A 87 3.80 6.15 67.93
N THR A 88 4.27 6.53 66.74
CA THR A 88 5.58 7.21 66.56
C THR A 88 5.51 8.25 65.44
N ALA A 89 6.16 9.38 65.72
CA ALA A 89 5.97 10.69 65.13
C ALA A 89 6.46 10.84 63.68
N ALA A 90 5.73 11.65 62.91
CA ALA A 90 6.07 12.06 61.55
C ALA A 90 7.06 13.24 61.54
N SER A 91 8.11 13.14 60.74
CA SER A 91 8.92 14.27 60.25
C SER A 91 8.32 14.82 58.95
N PRO A 92 8.35 16.14 58.68
CA PRO A 92 7.77 16.70 57.46
C PRO A 92 8.63 16.37 56.24
N GLY A 93 8.04 15.67 55.27
CA GLY A 93 8.64 15.36 53.97
C GLY A 93 8.74 16.60 53.07
N ALA A 94 9.84 16.67 52.33
CA ALA A 94 10.08 17.67 51.28
C ALA A 94 9.00 17.57 50.16
N PRO A 95 8.63 18.68 49.50
CA PRO A 95 7.66 18.63 48.41
C PRO A 95 8.20 17.80 47.24
N ALA A 96 7.42 16.81 46.80
CA ALA A 96 7.69 16.08 45.57
C ALA A 96 7.64 17.05 44.37
N ALA A 97 8.73 17.10 43.61
CA ALA A 97 8.80 17.88 42.38
C ALA A 97 7.80 17.32 41.36
N GLN A 98 6.91 18.17 40.85
CA GLN A 98 6.01 17.84 39.75
C GLN A 98 6.83 17.51 38.48
N PRO A 99 6.41 16.51 37.68
CA PRO A 99 7.01 16.26 36.37
C PRO A 99 6.87 17.50 35.49
N ALA A 100 7.99 17.97 34.93
CA ALA A 100 8.01 19.08 33.98
C ALA A 100 7.12 18.73 32.77
N ALA A 101 6.32 19.71 32.34
CA ALA A 101 5.49 19.57 31.14
C ALA A 101 6.37 19.25 29.91
N PRO A 102 5.92 18.38 28.99
CA PRO A 102 6.68 18.06 27.79
C PRO A 102 6.94 19.33 26.97
N ALA A 103 8.19 19.49 26.51
CA ALA A 103 8.60 20.60 25.68
C ALA A 103 7.72 20.69 24.42
N PRO A 104 7.41 21.91 23.92
CA PRO A 104 6.67 22.08 22.68
C PRO A 104 7.39 21.36 21.54
N ALA A 105 6.62 20.66 20.69
CA ALA A 105 7.17 20.03 19.49
C ALA A 105 7.90 21.09 18.63
N PRO A 106 9.05 20.74 18.02
CA PRO A 106 9.79 21.67 17.18
C PRO A 106 8.89 22.26 16.10
N ALA A 107 9.01 23.56 15.84
CA ALA A 107 8.31 24.21 14.74
C ALA A 107 8.71 23.53 13.41
N PRO A 108 7.75 23.36 12.47
CA PRO A 108 8.04 22.71 11.20
C PRO A 108 9.17 23.44 10.46
N ALA A 109 10.07 22.67 9.85
CA ALA A 109 11.17 23.21 9.08
C ALA A 109 10.64 24.11 7.95
N LYS A 110 11.18 25.33 7.81
CA LYS A 110 10.88 26.17 6.65
C LYS A 110 11.60 25.57 5.44
N GLY A 111 10.85 25.28 4.38
CA GLY A 111 11.38 24.75 3.13
C GLY A 111 10.44 24.97 1.93
N PRO A 112 10.76 24.40 0.76
CA PRO A 112 10.01 24.61 -0.49
C PRO A 112 8.55 24.15 -0.42
N LEU A 113 8.19 23.35 0.58
CA LEU A 113 6.83 22.86 0.80
C LEU A 113 6.13 23.50 2.01
N THR A 114 6.68 24.58 2.55
CA THR A 114 6.04 25.31 3.66
C THR A 114 4.60 25.70 3.30
N GLY A 115 3.66 25.35 4.18
CA GLY A 115 2.24 25.63 3.99
C GLY A 115 1.50 24.65 3.07
N ARG A 116 2.20 23.65 2.52
CA ARG A 116 1.59 22.58 1.74
C ARG A 116 1.17 21.42 2.64
N THR A 117 0.05 20.80 2.31
CA THR A 117 -0.41 19.54 2.91
C THR A 117 -0.29 18.42 1.89
N VAL A 118 0.43 17.35 2.23
CA VAL A 118 0.58 16.16 1.39
C VAL A 118 -0.02 14.97 2.11
N VAL A 119 -0.85 14.19 1.42
CA VAL A 119 -1.34 12.91 1.94
C VAL A 119 -0.57 11.79 1.29
N ILE A 120 0.00 10.91 2.11
CA ILE A 120 0.62 9.66 1.66
C ILE A 120 -0.28 8.51 2.12
N ASP A 121 -0.66 7.65 1.20
CA ASP A 121 -1.53 6.50 1.42
C ASP A 121 -0.68 5.22 1.28
N PRO A 122 -0.19 4.63 2.40
CA PRO A 122 0.45 3.33 2.34
C PRO A 122 -0.58 2.31 1.87
N GLY A 123 -0.35 1.65 0.73
CA GLY A 123 -1.26 0.65 0.21
C GLY A 123 -1.48 -0.50 1.19
N HIS A 124 -2.72 -0.98 1.28
CA HIS A 124 -3.14 -2.11 2.13
C HIS A 124 -2.94 -1.85 3.64
N ASN A 125 -3.12 -2.87 4.47
CA ASN A 125 -2.79 -2.84 5.89
C ASN A 125 -2.16 -4.18 6.28
N THR A 126 -1.13 -4.13 7.12
CA THR A 126 -0.35 -5.30 7.55
C THR A 126 -1.18 -6.37 8.25
N GLY A 127 -2.32 -6.03 8.86
CA GLY A 127 -3.22 -7.00 9.49
C GLY A 127 -4.34 -7.54 8.59
N ASN A 128 -4.52 -7.02 7.37
CA ASN A 128 -5.66 -7.38 6.49
C ASN A 128 -5.82 -8.89 6.26
N PHE A 129 -4.72 -9.65 6.25
CA PHE A 129 -4.74 -11.11 6.04
C PHE A 129 -5.46 -11.88 7.15
N GLN A 130 -5.67 -11.28 8.33
CA GLN A 130 -6.40 -11.85 9.46
C GLN A 130 -7.88 -11.43 9.50
N HIS A 131 -8.30 -10.53 8.60
CA HIS A 131 -9.59 -9.81 8.67
C HIS A 131 -10.36 -9.87 7.34
N SER A 132 -10.33 -11.01 6.66
CA SER A 132 -10.98 -11.18 5.35
C SER A 132 -12.47 -10.84 5.35
N ALA A 133 -13.19 -11.11 6.45
CA ALA A 133 -14.61 -10.79 6.55
C ALA A 133 -14.87 -9.27 6.51
N GLU A 134 -13.99 -8.48 7.11
CA GLU A 134 -14.09 -7.03 7.16
C GLU A 134 -13.62 -6.38 5.86
N ILE A 135 -12.48 -6.80 5.31
CA ILE A 135 -11.94 -6.21 4.09
C ILE A 135 -12.74 -6.59 2.83
N ASN A 136 -13.44 -7.73 2.83
CA ASN A 136 -14.30 -8.13 1.71
C ASN A 136 -15.67 -7.42 1.70
N LYS A 137 -15.99 -6.61 2.72
CA LYS A 137 -17.23 -5.82 2.71
C LYS A 137 -17.18 -4.85 1.54
N GLN A 138 -18.20 -4.89 0.71
CA GLN A 138 -18.31 -3.98 -0.43
C GLN A 138 -18.47 -2.54 0.06
N VAL A 139 -17.76 -1.59 -0.55
CA VAL A 139 -17.84 -0.14 -0.34
C VAL A 139 -18.11 0.57 -1.66
N ASP A 140 -18.67 1.77 -1.58
CA ASP A 140 -18.92 2.62 -2.75
C ASP A 140 -17.61 3.19 -3.25
N ILE A 141 -17.34 3.04 -4.55
CA ILE A 141 -16.17 3.59 -5.23
C ILE A 141 -16.52 4.75 -6.18
N GLY A 142 -17.70 5.32 -6.01
CA GLY A 142 -18.27 6.43 -6.76
C GLY A 142 -19.08 5.97 -7.96
N THR A 143 -18.56 5.04 -8.75
CA THR A 143 -19.24 4.50 -9.96
C THR A 143 -19.76 3.07 -9.81
N ASN A 144 -19.30 2.34 -8.81
CA ASN A 144 -19.64 0.94 -8.57
C ASN A 144 -19.36 0.58 -7.09
N ARG A 145 -19.40 -0.72 -6.76
CA ARG A 145 -18.96 -1.29 -5.49
C ARG A 145 -17.71 -2.14 -5.68
N LYS A 146 -16.79 -2.10 -4.72
CA LYS A 146 -15.62 -2.99 -4.61
C LYS A 146 -15.38 -3.34 -3.15
N GLU A 147 -14.53 -4.32 -2.88
CA GLU A 147 -14.07 -4.68 -1.55
C GLU A 147 -13.51 -3.45 -0.81
N CYS A 148 -13.71 -3.41 0.50
CA CYS A 148 -13.22 -2.37 1.39
C CYS A 148 -11.71 -2.20 1.26
N ASP A 149 -10.95 -3.29 1.30
CA ASP A 149 -9.50 -3.29 1.12
C ASP A 149 -9.07 -4.69 0.62
N THR A 150 -7.80 -4.86 0.28
CA THR A 150 -7.22 -6.17 -0.04
C THR A 150 -5.95 -6.40 0.78
N THR A 151 -5.42 -7.62 0.80
CA THR A 151 -4.17 -7.95 1.50
C THR A 151 -2.92 -7.37 0.83
N GLY A 152 -3.03 -6.99 -0.46
CA GLY A 152 -1.88 -6.77 -1.33
C GLY A 152 -1.22 -8.08 -1.75
N THR A 153 -0.15 -7.96 -2.53
CA THR A 153 0.69 -9.09 -2.97
C THR A 153 1.84 -9.35 -2.00
N THR A 154 2.70 -10.31 -2.35
CA THR A 154 3.93 -10.64 -1.64
C THR A 154 5.06 -10.91 -2.62
N THR A 155 6.30 -10.80 -2.18
CA THR A 155 7.42 -11.43 -2.90
C THR A 155 7.32 -12.95 -2.81
N ASN A 156 8.08 -13.65 -3.66
CA ASN A 156 8.20 -15.11 -3.59
C ASN A 156 8.76 -15.60 -2.23
N SER A 157 9.51 -14.74 -1.53
CA SER A 157 10.05 -14.98 -0.18
C SER A 157 9.10 -14.56 0.96
N GLY A 158 7.91 -14.05 0.65
CA GLY A 158 6.88 -13.70 1.64
C GLY A 158 6.94 -12.27 2.19
N TYR A 159 7.79 -11.38 1.64
CA TYR A 159 7.77 -9.97 2.03
C TYR A 159 6.48 -9.31 1.54
N MET A 160 5.70 -8.73 2.44
CA MET A 160 4.35 -8.24 2.14
C MET A 160 4.37 -6.87 1.50
N GLU A 161 3.49 -6.66 0.52
CA GLU A 161 3.29 -5.34 -0.08
C GLU A 161 2.92 -4.28 0.97
N ALA A 162 2.05 -4.63 1.92
CA ALA A 162 1.64 -3.74 3.01
C ALA A 162 2.81 -3.28 3.91
N GLU A 163 3.81 -4.14 4.11
CA GLU A 163 5.02 -3.78 4.87
C GLU A 163 5.94 -2.89 4.04
N PHE A 164 6.07 -3.20 2.75
CA PHE A 164 6.83 -2.40 1.79
C PHE A 164 6.27 -0.97 1.65
N SER A 165 4.97 -0.85 1.38
CA SER A 165 4.29 0.42 1.17
C SER A 165 4.40 1.32 2.40
N LEU A 166 4.24 0.75 3.59
CA LEU A 166 4.36 1.46 4.86
C LEU A 166 5.78 1.96 5.13
N ASP A 167 6.81 1.14 4.89
CA ASP A 167 8.21 1.56 5.05
C ASP A 167 8.59 2.70 4.10
N VAL A 168 8.28 2.56 2.80
CA VAL A 168 8.55 3.62 1.80
C VAL A 168 7.78 4.89 2.14
N SER A 169 6.52 4.78 2.55
CA SER A 169 5.70 5.93 2.95
C SER A 169 6.29 6.67 4.14
N ARG A 170 6.71 5.96 5.19
CA ARG A 170 7.36 6.56 6.38
C ARG A 170 8.64 7.32 6.02
N ARG A 171 9.46 6.76 5.12
CA ARG A 171 10.65 7.44 4.60
C ARG A 171 10.28 8.70 3.81
N ALA A 172 9.27 8.62 2.95
CA ALA A 172 8.80 9.76 2.16
C ALA A 172 8.28 10.88 3.06
N ARG A 173 7.54 10.55 4.13
CA ARG A 173 7.10 11.51 5.16
C ARG A 173 8.27 12.30 5.73
N THR A 174 9.31 11.61 6.22
CA THR A 174 10.49 12.27 6.79
C THR A 174 11.12 13.26 5.81
N LEU A 175 11.23 12.90 4.54
CA LEU A 175 11.79 13.77 3.50
C LEU A 175 10.91 14.97 3.17
N LEU A 176 9.59 14.78 3.14
CA LEU A 176 8.61 15.84 2.87
C LEU A 176 8.50 16.83 4.04
N GLU A 177 8.48 16.34 5.27
CA GLU A 177 8.48 17.16 6.49
C GLU A 177 9.77 17.97 6.62
N ALA A 178 10.92 17.39 6.27
CA ALA A 178 12.19 18.12 6.20
C ALA A 178 12.17 19.27 5.17
N LYS A 179 11.31 19.18 4.14
CA LYS A 179 11.06 20.23 3.14
C LYS A 179 9.92 21.19 3.55
N GLY A 180 9.31 20.99 4.71
CA GLY A 180 8.30 21.88 5.30
C GLY A 180 6.84 21.53 5.00
N ALA A 181 6.57 20.38 4.38
CA ALA A 181 5.20 19.92 4.17
C ALA A 181 4.57 19.45 5.49
N LYS A 182 3.27 19.71 5.67
CA LYS A 182 2.44 18.92 6.58
C LYS A 182 2.11 17.59 5.91
N VAL A 183 2.51 16.47 6.50
CA VAL A 183 2.20 15.15 5.96
C VAL A 183 1.08 14.50 6.76
N VAL A 184 0.08 13.95 6.07
CA VAL A 184 -1.02 13.17 6.65
C VAL A 184 -0.97 11.76 6.08
N PHE A 185 -1.03 10.75 6.94
CA PHE A 185 -1.18 9.36 6.49
C PHE A 185 -2.64 8.95 6.50
N THR A 186 -3.02 8.06 5.58
CA THR A 186 -4.34 7.42 5.64
C THR A 186 -4.43 6.42 6.80
N HIS A 187 -3.32 5.80 7.19
CA HIS A 187 -3.15 5.02 8.43
C HIS A 187 -1.66 4.83 8.75
N GLU A 188 -1.35 4.43 9.99
CA GLU A 188 0.04 4.18 10.42
C GLU A 188 0.30 2.73 10.85
N ALA A 189 -0.57 1.81 10.42
CA ALA A 189 -0.71 0.45 10.95
C ALA A 189 -1.12 0.42 12.44
N ASP A 190 -1.95 1.40 12.81
CA ASP A 190 -2.53 1.64 14.13
C ASP A 190 -3.90 0.98 14.32
N ARG A 191 -4.39 0.26 13.30
CA ARG A 191 -5.66 -0.48 13.30
C ARG A 191 -5.48 -1.88 12.70
N PRO A 192 -6.29 -2.88 13.13
CA PRO A 192 -6.14 -4.27 12.73
C PRO A 192 -6.35 -4.54 11.23
N TRP A 193 -7.15 -3.73 10.53
CA TRP A 193 -7.42 -3.85 9.10
C TRP A 193 -7.93 -2.53 8.52
N GLY A 194 -7.91 -2.37 7.20
CA GLY A 194 -8.30 -1.12 6.51
C GLY A 194 -7.33 0.04 6.82
N PRO A 195 -7.72 1.31 6.64
CA PRO A 195 -9.03 1.84 6.27
C PRO A 195 -9.53 1.36 4.92
N CYS A 196 -10.84 1.39 4.72
CA CYS A 196 -11.39 1.06 3.41
C CYS A 196 -10.97 2.08 2.35
N ILE A 197 -10.91 1.70 1.08
CA ILE A 197 -10.48 2.56 -0.03
C ILE A 197 -11.26 3.88 -0.15
N ASN A 198 -12.56 3.88 0.20
CA ASN A 198 -13.38 5.07 0.26
C ASN A 198 -13.03 5.98 1.46
N GLU A 199 -12.69 5.39 2.61
CA GLU A 199 -12.18 6.09 3.78
C GLU A 199 -10.82 6.74 3.48
N ARG A 200 -9.91 6.00 2.82
CA ARG A 200 -8.60 6.52 2.36
C ARG A 200 -8.75 7.73 1.44
N ALA A 201 -9.70 7.68 0.50
CA ALA A 201 -10.01 8.83 -0.37
C ALA A 201 -10.56 10.03 0.42
N ARG A 202 -11.49 9.77 1.37
CA ARG A 202 -12.09 10.80 2.23
C ARG A 202 -11.04 11.53 3.07
N ILE A 203 -10.08 10.81 3.66
CA ILE A 203 -8.97 11.42 4.43
C ILE A 203 -8.21 12.44 3.57
N GLY A 204 -7.91 12.10 2.32
CA GLY A 204 -7.23 13.01 1.39
C GLY A 204 -8.04 14.29 1.11
N ASN A 205 -9.35 14.14 0.97
CA ASN A 205 -10.27 15.25 0.70
C ASN A 205 -10.42 16.17 1.92
N GLU A 206 -10.64 15.59 3.11
CA GLU A 206 -10.83 16.33 4.37
C GLU A 206 -9.55 17.04 4.83
N ALA A 207 -8.38 16.47 4.53
CA ALA A 207 -7.10 17.13 4.77
C ALA A 207 -6.85 18.33 3.85
N ALA A 208 -7.73 18.58 2.87
CA ALA A 208 -7.57 19.59 1.81
C ALA A 208 -6.20 19.48 1.10
N ALA A 209 -5.68 18.25 0.92
CA ALA A 209 -4.31 18.01 0.50
C ALA A 209 -3.99 18.64 -0.86
N ASP A 210 -2.82 19.28 -0.98
CA ASP A 210 -2.31 19.78 -2.25
C ASP A 210 -1.92 18.65 -3.21
N ALA A 211 -1.45 17.51 -2.66
CA ALA A 211 -1.15 16.29 -3.40
C ALA A 211 -1.47 15.04 -2.56
N VAL A 212 -1.94 13.98 -3.22
CA VAL A 212 -2.18 12.67 -2.61
C VAL A 212 -1.42 11.60 -3.41
N VAL A 213 -0.62 10.77 -2.74
CA VAL A 213 0.12 9.68 -3.38
C VAL A 213 -0.14 8.38 -2.66
N SER A 214 -0.71 7.40 -3.37
CA SER A 214 -0.80 6.01 -2.89
C SER A 214 0.47 5.26 -3.26
N VAL A 215 1.11 4.62 -2.30
CA VAL A 215 2.36 3.86 -2.51
C VAL A 215 2.03 2.37 -2.48
N HIS A 216 2.36 1.67 -3.55
CA HIS A 216 2.07 0.25 -3.76
C HIS A 216 3.24 -0.47 -4.43
N ALA A 217 3.13 -1.79 -4.55
CA ALA A 217 3.94 -2.60 -5.45
C ALA A 217 3.07 -3.68 -6.12
N ASP A 218 3.35 -4.00 -7.38
CA ASP A 218 2.46 -4.83 -8.18
C ASP A 218 2.80 -6.32 -8.05
N GLY A 219 1.88 -7.19 -8.51
CA GLY A 219 2.08 -8.62 -8.67
C GLY A 219 1.73 -9.08 -10.08
N ALA A 220 2.75 -9.24 -10.93
CA ALA A 220 2.62 -9.69 -12.31
C ALA A 220 3.53 -10.91 -12.61
N SER A 221 3.35 -11.59 -13.74
CA SER A 221 4.18 -12.75 -14.10
C SER A 221 5.70 -12.46 -14.08
N ALA A 222 6.51 -13.47 -13.77
CA ALA A 222 7.97 -13.35 -13.81
C ALA A 222 8.46 -12.86 -15.19
N GLY A 223 9.45 -11.98 -15.22
CA GLY A 223 9.91 -11.28 -16.42
C GLY A 223 9.26 -9.90 -16.63
N ASN A 224 8.07 -9.68 -16.04
CA ASN A 224 7.45 -8.36 -15.95
C ASN A 224 8.11 -7.56 -14.83
N ARG A 225 8.58 -6.36 -15.13
CA ARG A 225 9.37 -5.53 -14.21
C ARG A 225 9.16 -4.05 -14.48
N GLY A 226 9.53 -3.23 -13.51
CA GLY A 226 9.52 -1.77 -13.60
C GLY A 226 8.31 -1.14 -12.92
N PHE A 227 8.42 0.16 -12.69
CA PHE A 227 7.42 0.94 -11.98
C PHE A 227 6.34 1.47 -12.92
N HIS A 228 5.15 1.76 -12.40
CA HIS A 228 4.18 2.57 -13.12
C HIS A 228 3.35 3.46 -12.19
N VAL A 229 2.91 4.59 -12.71
CA VAL A 229 2.06 5.55 -12.03
C VAL A 229 0.66 5.50 -12.64
N ILE A 230 -0.33 5.19 -11.81
CA ILE A 230 -1.73 5.16 -12.21
C ILE A 230 -2.34 6.55 -12.02
N LEU A 231 -2.90 7.08 -13.10
CA LEU A 231 -3.57 8.36 -13.20
C LEU A 231 -5.09 8.16 -13.24
N PRO A 232 -5.89 9.08 -12.67
CA PRO A 232 -7.33 9.03 -12.82
C PRO A 232 -7.74 9.28 -14.27
N ALA A 233 -8.60 8.42 -14.80
CA ALA A 233 -9.40 8.73 -15.98
C ALA A 233 -10.41 9.84 -15.65
N ARG A 234 -10.98 10.47 -16.68
CA ARG A 234 -12.13 11.35 -16.51
C ARG A 234 -13.38 10.50 -16.24
N VAL A 235 -13.89 10.59 -15.02
CA VAL A 235 -15.07 9.87 -14.54
C VAL A 235 -16.06 10.89 -13.99
N LYS A 236 -17.32 10.72 -14.36
CA LYS A 236 -18.44 11.50 -13.80
C LYS A 236 -19.66 10.60 -13.68
N GLY A 237 -20.01 10.22 -12.46
CA GLY A 237 -21.12 9.31 -12.17
C GLY A 237 -21.16 8.89 -10.70
N GLY A 238 -22.36 8.76 -10.15
CA GLY A 238 -22.58 8.54 -8.71
C GLY A 238 -21.88 9.61 -7.87
N ALA A 239 -21.04 9.20 -6.92
CA ALA A 239 -20.25 10.11 -6.10
C ALA A 239 -18.90 10.51 -6.72
N ALA A 240 -18.53 9.95 -7.88
CA ALA A 240 -17.26 10.26 -8.55
C ALA A 240 -17.39 11.46 -9.51
N ASP A 241 -16.50 12.44 -9.34
CA ASP A 241 -16.22 13.48 -10.33
C ASP A 241 -14.73 13.82 -10.33
N THR A 242 -13.97 13.19 -11.22
CA THR A 242 -12.53 13.40 -11.34
C THR A 242 -12.18 14.54 -12.31
N SER A 243 -13.17 15.21 -12.92
CA SER A 243 -12.96 16.15 -14.03
C SER A 243 -11.97 17.26 -13.72
N LYS A 244 -11.95 17.74 -12.47
CA LYS A 244 -11.05 18.80 -11.99
C LYS A 244 -9.65 18.32 -11.65
N ILE A 245 -9.46 17.01 -11.40
CA ILE A 245 -8.18 16.47 -10.94
C ILE A 245 -7.40 15.76 -12.03
N VAL A 246 -7.99 15.35 -13.16
CA VAL A 246 -7.28 14.64 -14.24
C VAL A 246 -6.01 15.37 -14.70
N GLY A 247 -6.09 16.69 -14.94
CA GLY A 247 -4.93 17.50 -15.35
C GLY A 247 -3.86 17.59 -14.26
N PRO A 248 -4.18 18.10 -13.06
CA PRO A 248 -3.23 18.17 -11.95
C PRO A 248 -2.64 16.81 -11.53
N SER A 249 -3.44 15.74 -11.52
CA SER A 249 -2.95 14.38 -11.25
C SER A 249 -1.97 13.88 -12.30
N ARG A 250 -2.17 14.25 -13.58
CA ARG A 250 -1.23 13.92 -14.65
C ARG A 250 0.11 14.61 -14.43
N ASP A 251 0.12 15.91 -14.14
CA ASP A 251 1.36 16.64 -13.84
C ASP A 251 2.10 16.05 -12.62
N LEU A 252 1.36 15.79 -11.52
CA LEU A 252 1.89 15.08 -10.36
C LEU A 252 2.50 13.72 -10.75
N GLY A 253 1.79 12.93 -11.53
CA GLY A 253 2.22 11.58 -11.91
C GLY A 253 3.43 11.58 -12.85
N GLU A 254 3.51 12.51 -13.81
CA GLU A 254 4.65 12.68 -14.70
C GLU A 254 5.91 13.09 -13.91
N ARG A 255 5.77 14.02 -12.96
CA ARG A 255 6.88 14.43 -12.08
C ARG A 255 7.33 13.30 -11.16
N ILE A 256 6.40 12.51 -10.61
CA ILE A 256 6.75 11.31 -9.82
C ILE A 256 7.45 10.28 -10.70
N ALA A 257 6.90 9.92 -11.85
CA ALA A 257 7.48 8.91 -12.73
C ALA A 257 8.93 9.26 -13.13
N SER A 258 9.15 10.51 -13.55
CA SER A 258 10.48 11.01 -13.94
C SER A 258 11.48 10.98 -12.77
N ASN A 259 11.12 11.54 -11.62
CA ASN A 259 12.02 11.57 -10.46
C ASN A 259 12.24 10.20 -9.83
N PHE A 260 11.20 9.35 -9.80
CA PHE A 260 11.29 7.99 -9.29
C PHE A 260 12.24 7.14 -10.12
N GLY A 261 12.04 7.09 -11.45
CA GLY A 261 12.92 6.35 -12.35
C GLY A 261 14.37 6.83 -12.28
N ARG A 262 14.58 8.16 -12.32
CA ARG A 262 15.93 8.75 -12.24
C ARG A 262 16.64 8.44 -10.92
N THR A 263 15.95 8.50 -9.79
CA THR A 263 16.56 8.34 -8.46
C THR A 263 16.78 6.87 -8.10
N THR A 264 15.86 5.99 -8.48
CA THR A 264 15.96 4.54 -8.22
C THR A 264 16.86 3.83 -9.24
N GLY A 265 16.93 4.35 -10.47
CA GLY A 265 17.50 3.65 -11.62
C GLY A 265 16.54 2.62 -12.23
N SER A 266 15.29 2.53 -11.75
CA SER A 266 14.29 1.60 -12.26
C SER A 266 13.69 2.12 -13.56
N SER A 267 13.37 1.20 -14.48
CA SER A 267 12.69 1.53 -15.73
C SER A 267 11.17 1.55 -15.55
N PRO A 268 10.43 2.25 -16.42
CA PRO A 268 9.00 2.06 -16.57
C PRO A 268 8.62 0.58 -16.76
N ALA A 269 7.44 0.21 -16.29
CA ALA A 269 6.88 -1.13 -16.42
C ALA A 269 6.92 -1.61 -17.87
N ASN A 270 7.46 -2.81 -18.12
CA ASN A 270 7.49 -3.41 -19.46
C ASN A 270 6.20 -4.18 -19.84
N TYR A 271 5.21 -4.19 -18.95
CA TYR A 271 3.96 -4.96 -19.08
C TYR A 271 2.71 -4.08 -19.03
N LEU A 272 2.86 -2.79 -18.68
CA LEU A 272 1.79 -1.79 -18.61
C LEU A 272 2.30 -0.42 -19.04
N GLY A 273 1.39 0.49 -19.39
CA GLY A 273 1.71 1.91 -19.62
C GLY A 273 2.50 2.21 -20.89
N SER A 274 2.56 1.26 -21.85
CA SER A 274 3.16 1.44 -23.18
C SER A 274 4.57 2.04 -23.16
N GLY A 275 5.40 1.67 -22.18
CA GLY A 275 6.77 2.16 -22.01
C GLY A 275 6.90 3.56 -21.40
N THR A 276 5.80 4.28 -21.16
CA THR A 276 5.81 5.60 -20.50
C THR A 276 5.85 5.51 -18.98
N GLY A 277 5.44 4.36 -18.43
CA GLY A 277 5.24 4.18 -16.99
C GLY A 277 4.00 4.89 -16.47
N LEU A 278 3.11 5.38 -17.33
CA LEU A 278 1.84 6.00 -16.95
C LEU A 278 0.67 5.14 -17.41
N VAL A 279 -0.28 4.89 -16.51
CA VAL A 279 -1.48 4.08 -16.78
C VAL A 279 -2.70 4.89 -16.39
N VAL A 280 -3.66 5.09 -17.29
CA VAL A 280 -4.92 5.79 -16.98
C VAL A 280 -6.00 4.76 -16.65
N ARG A 281 -6.67 4.89 -15.51
CA ARG A 281 -7.69 3.94 -15.04
C ARG A 281 -8.92 4.63 -14.46
N ASP A 282 -10.08 3.98 -14.57
CA ASP A 282 -11.40 4.45 -14.11
C ASP A 282 -12.04 3.53 -13.05
N ASP A 283 -11.33 2.51 -12.58
CA ASP A 283 -11.88 1.44 -11.73
C ASP A 283 -11.36 1.44 -10.28
N LEU A 284 -10.55 2.44 -9.91
CA LEU A 284 -9.93 2.55 -8.59
C LEU A 284 -10.68 3.56 -7.71
N GLY A 285 -11.39 3.07 -6.68
CA GLY A 285 -12.16 3.93 -5.77
C GLY A 285 -11.34 5.01 -5.09
N GLY A 286 -10.07 4.70 -4.76
CA GLY A 286 -9.14 5.68 -4.22
C GLY A 286 -8.90 6.87 -5.16
N LEU A 287 -8.92 6.67 -6.48
CA LEU A 287 -8.82 7.72 -7.50
C LEU A 287 -10.18 8.38 -7.78
N ASN A 288 -11.22 7.58 -8.03
CA ASN A 288 -12.54 8.05 -8.44
C ASN A 288 -13.21 8.96 -7.40
N LEU A 289 -12.98 8.69 -6.11
CA LEU A 289 -13.53 9.46 -4.99
C LEU A 289 -12.65 10.64 -4.55
N SER A 290 -11.47 10.82 -5.16
CA SER A 290 -10.59 11.93 -4.78
C SER A 290 -11.07 13.23 -5.42
N THR A 291 -11.12 14.30 -4.62
CA THR A 291 -11.34 15.68 -5.07
C THR A 291 -10.03 16.48 -5.11
N ARG A 292 -8.89 15.82 -4.85
CA ARG A 292 -7.55 16.41 -4.79
C ARG A 292 -6.65 15.75 -5.87
N PRO A 293 -5.57 16.40 -6.32
CA PRO A 293 -4.60 15.75 -7.23
C PRO A 293 -4.08 14.47 -6.59
N LYS A 294 -4.38 13.33 -7.21
CA LYS A 294 -4.04 11.99 -6.70
C LYS A 294 -3.49 11.06 -7.78
N VAL A 295 -2.50 10.25 -7.40
CA VAL A 295 -1.97 9.13 -8.20
C VAL A 295 -1.72 7.90 -7.32
N PHE A 296 -1.61 6.72 -7.95
CA PHE A 296 -1.03 5.53 -7.33
C PHE A 296 0.32 5.27 -7.96
N LEU A 297 1.34 4.96 -7.18
CA LEU A 297 2.64 4.53 -7.67
C LEU A 297 2.82 3.06 -7.31
N GLU A 298 2.88 2.22 -8.34
CA GLU A 298 3.33 0.83 -8.26
C GLU A 298 4.85 0.82 -8.44
N CYS A 299 5.58 0.59 -7.35
CA CYS A 299 7.03 0.80 -7.30
C CYS A 299 7.85 -0.24 -8.08
N GLY A 300 7.27 -1.39 -8.39
CA GLY A 300 7.89 -2.53 -9.07
C GLY A 300 7.04 -3.79 -8.91
N ASN A 301 7.43 -4.89 -9.55
CA ASN A 301 6.73 -6.18 -9.47
C ASN A 301 7.32 -7.08 -8.37
N MET A 302 6.56 -7.35 -7.30
CA MET A 302 7.00 -8.24 -6.21
C MET A 302 7.20 -9.69 -6.66
N ARG A 303 6.60 -10.11 -7.77
CA ARG A 303 6.66 -11.48 -8.29
C ARG A 303 7.81 -11.72 -9.29
N ASP A 304 8.56 -10.68 -9.65
CA ASP A 304 9.81 -10.80 -10.41
C ASP A 304 11.01 -10.67 -9.47
N ASP A 305 11.96 -11.60 -9.53
CA ASP A 305 13.05 -11.66 -8.56
C ASP A 305 13.98 -10.43 -8.60
N LYS A 306 14.08 -9.73 -9.74
CA LYS A 306 14.94 -8.54 -9.86
C LYS A 306 14.31 -7.33 -9.18
N ASP A 307 13.02 -7.11 -9.41
CA ASP A 307 12.28 -6.06 -8.72
C ASP A 307 12.13 -6.41 -7.23
N ALA A 308 11.83 -7.66 -6.88
CA ALA A 308 11.75 -8.11 -5.49
C ALA A 308 13.04 -7.84 -4.70
N ALA A 309 14.22 -8.11 -5.30
CA ALA A 309 15.50 -7.79 -4.68
C ALA A 309 15.68 -6.28 -4.40
N GLN A 310 15.19 -5.42 -5.29
CA GLN A 310 15.16 -3.97 -5.08
C GLN A 310 14.18 -3.59 -3.96
N LEU A 311 12.93 -4.05 -4.03
CA LEU A 311 11.88 -3.74 -3.05
C LEU A 311 12.27 -4.18 -1.63
N MET A 312 12.99 -5.30 -1.50
CA MET A 312 13.51 -5.82 -0.22
C MET A 312 14.75 -5.07 0.29
N SER A 313 15.45 -4.30 -0.54
CA SER A 313 16.63 -3.51 -0.13
C SER A 313 16.23 -2.22 0.61
N PRO A 314 16.69 -2.01 1.86
CA PRO A 314 16.46 -0.75 2.57
C PRO A 314 17.03 0.48 1.86
N GLN A 315 18.19 0.33 1.21
CA GLN A 315 18.83 1.41 0.46
C GLN A 315 18.00 1.79 -0.78
N TRP A 316 17.44 0.80 -1.47
CA TRP A 316 16.56 1.08 -2.61
C TRP A 316 15.24 1.70 -2.16
N ARG A 317 14.63 1.23 -1.06
CA ARG A 317 13.43 1.87 -0.48
C ARG A 317 13.66 3.33 -0.09
N GLN A 318 14.87 3.67 0.38
CA GLN A 318 15.24 5.06 0.60
C GLN A 318 15.30 5.88 -0.70
N LYS A 319 15.83 5.31 -1.78
CA LYS A 319 15.82 5.96 -3.12
C LYS A 319 14.41 6.11 -3.67
N ALA A 320 13.55 5.10 -3.50
CA ALA A 320 12.15 5.15 -3.88
C ALA A 320 11.43 6.31 -3.16
N ALA A 321 11.58 6.40 -1.84
CA ALA A 321 11.07 7.51 -1.04
C ALA A 321 11.60 8.89 -1.49
N GLN A 322 12.89 8.98 -1.83
CA GLN A 322 13.49 10.20 -2.36
C GLN A 322 12.89 10.60 -3.70
N GLY A 323 12.71 9.64 -4.62
CA GLY A 323 12.07 9.88 -5.91
C GLY A 323 10.63 10.36 -5.78
N ILE A 324 9.85 9.79 -4.85
CA ILE A 324 8.50 10.24 -4.51
C ILE A 324 8.53 11.67 -3.97
N ALA A 325 9.37 11.94 -2.95
CA ALA A 325 9.44 13.25 -2.32
C ALA A 325 9.89 14.35 -3.29
N ASP A 326 10.83 14.07 -4.19
CA ASP A 326 11.28 15.02 -5.20
C ASP A 326 10.23 15.23 -6.30
N GLY A 327 9.49 14.19 -6.70
CA GLY A 327 8.35 14.33 -7.62
C GLY A 327 7.26 15.24 -7.06
N ILE A 328 6.87 15.02 -5.79
CA ILE A 328 5.91 15.87 -5.08
C ILE A 328 6.45 17.28 -4.90
N THR A 329 7.74 17.42 -4.57
CA THR A 329 8.38 18.74 -4.43
C THR A 329 8.34 19.51 -5.75
N GLY A 330 8.64 18.83 -6.86
CA GLY A 330 8.51 19.41 -8.19
C GLY A 330 7.08 19.87 -8.46
N PHE A 331 6.06 19.06 -8.14
CA PHE A 331 4.67 19.42 -8.39
C PHE A 331 4.18 20.62 -7.55
N LEU A 332 4.60 20.72 -6.29
CA LEU A 332 4.08 21.72 -5.35
C LEU A 332 4.95 22.96 -5.17
N GLY A 333 6.25 22.85 -5.47
CA GLY A 333 7.26 23.91 -5.26
C GLY A 333 7.51 24.80 -6.47
N GLY A 334 6.92 24.51 -7.63
CA GLY A 334 7.13 25.24 -8.89
C GLY A 334 6.49 24.60 -10.12
#